data_AF-A0A959KR76-F1
#
_entry.id   AF-A0A959KR76-F1
#
_cell.length_a   1.000
_cell.length_b   1.000
_cell.length_c   1.000
_cell.angle_alpha   90.00
_cell.angle_beta   90.00
_cell.angle_gamma   90.00
#
_symmetry.space_group_name_H-M   'P 1'
#
loop_
_entity.id
_entity.type
_entity.pdbx_description
1 polymer ?
#
loop_
_entity_poly.entity_id
_entity_poly.type
_entity_poly.pdbx_seq_one_letter_code
_entity_poly.pdbx_strand_id
1 'polypeptide(L)'
;FRQLRHTLAFVPCQAELPEVSPLILQSWLDRLAVERLEAKTVQLEECLEACRHDWEEMVYREVGRCLGYSVNSQPFAWLTAQLPLSIVRRYRDRPLSLEALVFGQAGFLERHFVEEYPQQLQREYRFLQKKHHLQPLDPAVWKFARMRPANFPTLRLAQLAALLLHRQHWLANLLDADSPEAIADFFEAETNPYWHWHYRFEQSGKSPPRHAGLGMVGRQIVNVIAPVLFLYGQRKEQKRLQQRALDLLEALPPEDNRIIRYWRQLGIMPATAFHTQA
;
A
#
# COMPACT_ATOMS: atom_id res chain seq x y z
N PHE A 1 17.65 34.03 13.50
CA PHE A 1 18.45 32.80 13.28
C PHE A 1 18.94 32.11 14.57
N ARG A 2 19.65 32.77 15.52
CA ARG A 2 20.06 32.10 16.79
C ARG A 2 18.88 31.67 17.67
N GLN A 3 17.80 32.47 17.75
CA GLN A 3 16.59 32.12 18.52
C GLN A 3 15.89 30.84 18.01
N LEU A 4 15.80 30.64 16.69
CA LEU A 4 15.14 29.47 16.09
C LEU A 4 15.89 28.14 16.36
N ARG A 5 17.19 28.17 16.68
CA ARG A 5 18.00 26.94 16.90
C ARG A 5 17.84 26.34 18.30
N HIS A 6 17.22 27.05 19.24
CA HIS A 6 17.15 26.65 20.66
C HIS A 6 15.72 26.43 21.18
N THR A 7 14.71 26.46 20.31
CA THR A 7 13.30 26.36 20.71
C THR A 7 12.84 24.90 20.74
N LEU A 8 12.10 24.50 21.79
CA LEU A 8 11.42 23.19 21.91
C LEU A 8 10.07 23.13 21.16
N ALA A 9 9.84 24.09 20.26
CA ALA A 9 8.63 24.21 19.47
C ALA A 9 8.50 23.03 18.48
N PHE A 10 7.26 22.70 18.09
CA PHE A 10 7.01 21.66 17.08
C PHE A 10 7.69 22.01 15.75
N VAL A 11 7.59 23.27 15.32
CA VAL A 11 8.44 23.85 14.27
C VAL A 11 9.03 25.18 14.75
N PRO A 12 10.32 25.47 14.48
CA PRO A 12 10.99 26.65 15.03
C PRO A 12 10.31 27.97 14.69
N CYS A 13 9.77 28.10 13.47
CA CYS A 13 9.11 29.30 12.95
C CYS A 13 7.60 29.37 13.27
N GLN A 14 7.11 28.58 14.24
CA GLN A 14 5.67 28.52 14.52
C GLN A 14 5.07 29.86 14.96
N ALA A 15 5.87 30.78 15.53
CA ALA A 15 5.40 32.07 16.02
C ALA A 15 5.14 33.07 14.88
N GLU A 16 5.86 32.90 13.77
CA GLU A 16 5.83 33.76 12.59
C GLU A 16 4.82 33.27 11.53
N LEU A 17 4.28 32.05 11.69
CA LEU A 17 3.27 31.48 10.78
C LEU A 17 2.04 32.40 10.56
N PRO A 18 1.47 33.06 11.58
CA PRO A 18 0.32 33.96 11.37
C PRO A 18 0.63 35.20 10.51
N GLU A 19 1.91 35.56 10.36
CA GLU A 19 2.33 36.72 9.56
C GLU A 19 2.41 36.40 8.06
N VAL A 20 2.41 35.12 7.70
CA VAL A 20 2.48 34.67 6.31
C VAL A 20 1.12 34.82 5.64
N SER A 21 1.05 35.57 4.54
CA SER A 21 -0.21 35.73 3.80
C SER A 21 -0.75 34.37 3.31
N PRO A 22 -2.07 34.16 3.32
CA PRO A 22 -2.67 32.89 2.87
C PRO A 22 -2.28 32.49 1.44
N LEU A 23 -2.14 33.47 0.54
CA LEU A 23 -1.73 33.22 -0.85
C LEU A 23 -0.31 32.65 -0.95
N ILE A 24 0.64 33.21 -0.18
CA ILE A 24 2.02 32.72 -0.14
C ILE A 24 2.05 31.30 0.44
N LEU A 25 1.32 31.08 1.53
CA LEU A 25 1.26 29.78 2.18
C LEU A 25 0.69 28.71 1.22
N GLN A 26 -0.41 29.00 0.54
CA GLN A 26 -1.02 28.05 -0.41
C GLN A 26 -0.08 27.75 -1.57
N SER A 27 0.52 28.77 -2.19
CA SER A 27 1.50 28.59 -3.26
C SER A 27 2.70 27.72 -2.82
N TRP A 28 3.15 27.87 -1.57
CA TRP A 28 4.20 27.04 -1.00
C TRP A 28 3.75 25.60 -0.80
N LEU A 29 2.55 25.37 -0.25
CA LEU A 29 2.02 24.02 -0.05
C LEU A 29 1.84 23.28 -1.37
N ASP A 30 1.31 23.94 -2.40
CA ASP A 30 1.13 23.34 -3.73
C ASP A 30 2.47 22.87 -4.30
N ARG A 31 3.50 23.71 -4.19
CA ARG A 31 4.85 23.37 -4.64
C ARG A 31 5.42 22.19 -3.85
N LEU A 32 5.31 22.20 -2.51
CA LEU A 32 5.83 21.13 -1.66
C LEU A 32 5.14 19.79 -1.90
N ALA A 33 3.83 19.81 -2.18
CA ALA A 33 3.08 18.61 -2.53
C ALA A 33 3.57 18.00 -3.84
N VAL A 34 3.86 18.82 -4.86
CA VAL A 34 4.46 18.36 -6.12
C VAL A 34 5.88 17.84 -5.91
N GLU A 35 6.73 18.56 -5.18
CA GLU A 35 8.09 18.11 -4.87
C GLU A 35 8.09 16.76 -4.12
N ARG A 36 7.14 16.55 -3.18
CA ARG A 36 6.99 15.25 -2.51
C ARG A 36 6.52 14.16 -3.48
N LEU A 37 5.62 14.48 -4.41
CA LEU A 37 5.18 13.52 -5.43
C LEU A 37 6.35 13.09 -6.32
N GLU A 38 7.17 14.03 -6.80
CA GLU A 38 8.40 13.76 -7.55
C GLU A 38 9.41 12.94 -6.73
N ALA A 39 9.57 13.23 -5.43
CA ALA A 39 10.42 12.41 -4.57
C ALA A 39 9.94 10.95 -4.47
N LYS A 40 8.61 10.72 -4.49
CA LYS A 40 8.06 9.35 -4.53
C LYS A 40 8.33 8.67 -5.87
N THR A 41 8.35 9.41 -6.98
CA THR A 41 8.63 8.79 -8.30
C THR A 41 10.05 8.27 -8.40
N VAL A 42 11.02 8.90 -7.74
CA VAL A 42 12.41 8.38 -7.68
C VAL A 42 12.45 6.94 -7.14
N GLN A 43 11.72 6.66 -6.05
CA GLN A 43 11.65 5.29 -5.50
C GLN A 43 10.95 4.31 -6.45
N LEU A 44 9.97 4.78 -7.21
CA LEU A 44 9.29 3.96 -8.22
C LEU A 44 10.21 3.65 -9.41
N GLU A 45 11.07 4.58 -9.80
CA GLU A 45 12.05 4.35 -10.86
C GLU A 45 13.06 3.28 -10.47
N GLU A 46 13.60 3.33 -9.25
CA GLU A 46 14.48 2.29 -8.70
C GLU A 46 13.78 0.91 -8.69
N CYS A 47 12.50 0.88 -8.27
CA CYS A 47 11.70 -0.34 -8.27
C CYS A 47 11.46 -0.86 -9.70
N LEU A 48 11.16 0.03 -10.65
CA LEU A 48 10.94 -0.30 -12.05
C LEU A 48 12.21 -0.88 -12.70
N GLU A 49 13.39 -0.31 -12.41
CA GLU A 49 14.68 -0.86 -12.84
C GLU A 49 14.92 -2.26 -12.27
N ALA A 50 14.66 -2.46 -10.97
CA ALA A 50 14.73 -3.78 -10.34
C ALA A 50 13.71 -4.79 -10.94
N CYS A 51 12.62 -4.30 -11.51
CA CYS A 51 11.63 -5.07 -12.26
C CYS A 51 11.96 -5.21 -13.75
N ARG A 52 13.14 -4.79 -14.20
CA ARG A 52 13.57 -4.82 -15.62
C ARG A 52 12.61 -4.07 -16.54
N HIS A 53 12.08 -2.94 -16.07
CA HIS A 53 11.10 -2.11 -16.77
C HIS A 53 9.73 -2.76 -17.00
N ASP A 54 9.40 -3.84 -16.28
CA ASP A 54 8.05 -4.38 -16.21
C ASP A 54 7.19 -3.54 -15.26
N TRP A 55 6.35 -2.68 -15.83
CA TRP A 55 5.44 -1.80 -15.09
C TRP A 55 4.39 -2.57 -14.30
N GLU A 56 3.92 -3.71 -14.79
CA GLU A 56 2.91 -4.47 -14.07
C GLU A 56 3.51 -5.16 -12.84
N GLU A 57 4.72 -5.72 -12.97
CA GLU A 57 5.47 -6.25 -11.84
C GLU A 57 5.75 -5.16 -10.79
N MET A 58 6.16 -3.96 -11.22
CA MET A 58 6.39 -2.83 -10.31
C MET A 58 5.11 -2.44 -9.56
N VAL A 59 3.99 -2.28 -10.27
CA VAL A 59 2.68 -1.97 -9.63
C VAL A 59 2.28 -3.05 -8.64
N TYR A 60 2.43 -4.32 -8.98
CA TYR A 60 2.17 -5.44 -8.08
C TYR A 60 3.00 -5.33 -6.78
N ARG A 61 4.30 -5.07 -6.89
CA ARG A 61 5.20 -4.92 -5.74
C ARG A 61 4.85 -3.72 -4.88
N GLU A 62 4.53 -2.58 -5.49
CA GLU A 62 4.21 -1.34 -4.77
C GLU A 62 2.86 -1.43 -4.05
N VAL A 63 1.84 -2.01 -4.69
CA VAL A 63 0.57 -2.32 -4.03
C VAL A 63 0.79 -3.24 -2.83
N GLY A 64 1.59 -4.31 -3.01
CA GLY A 64 1.94 -5.24 -1.93
C GLY A 64 2.65 -4.53 -0.78
N ARG A 65 3.70 -3.76 -1.07
CA ARG A 65 4.44 -2.94 -0.09
C ARG A 65 3.51 -2.01 0.68
N CYS A 66 2.57 -1.36 0.00
CA CYS A 66 1.63 -0.43 0.63
C CYS A 66 0.66 -1.12 1.60
N LEU A 67 0.23 -2.35 1.30
CA LEU A 67 -0.61 -3.16 2.21
C LEU A 67 0.06 -3.43 3.56
N GLY A 68 1.40 -3.35 3.63
CA GLY A 68 2.17 -3.49 4.86
C GLY A 68 2.12 -2.29 5.81
N TYR A 69 1.57 -1.15 5.39
CA TYR A 69 1.62 0.12 6.14
C TYR A 69 3.08 0.45 6.54
N SER A 70 3.30 1.31 7.54
CA SER A 70 4.66 1.64 7.98
C SER A 70 5.38 0.49 8.70
N VAL A 71 4.65 -0.48 9.24
CA VAL A 71 5.22 -1.51 10.13
C VAL A 71 5.69 -2.74 9.35
N ASN A 72 4.91 -3.19 8.36
CA ASN A 72 5.18 -4.40 7.59
C ASN A 72 5.46 -4.10 6.11
N SER A 73 5.65 -2.84 5.68
CA SER A 73 5.97 -2.51 4.28
C SER A 73 7.17 -3.30 3.76
N GLN A 74 8.24 -3.39 4.55
CA GLN A 74 9.44 -4.09 4.15
C GLN A 74 9.24 -5.62 4.00
N PRO A 75 8.62 -6.34 4.97
CA PRO A 75 8.18 -7.72 4.77
C PRO A 75 7.34 -7.95 3.50
N PHE A 76 6.38 -7.07 3.22
CA PHE A 76 5.58 -7.17 2.01
C PHE A 76 6.41 -6.96 0.74
N ALA A 77 7.33 -5.99 0.73
CA ALA A 77 8.23 -5.76 -0.39
C ALA A 77 9.12 -6.98 -0.67
N TRP A 78 9.67 -7.61 0.39
CA TRP A 78 10.42 -8.85 0.26
C TRP A 78 9.57 -9.99 -0.31
N LEU A 79 8.34 -10.14 0.18
CA LEU A 79 7.42 -11.16 -0.31
C LEU A 79 7.16 -11.01 -1.81
N THR A 80 6.76 -9.81 -2.26
CA THR A 80 6.42 -9.58 -3.67
C THR A 80 7.65 -9.66 -4.58
N ALA A 81 8.84 -9.36 -4.06
CA ALA A 81 10.09 -9.56 -4.82
C ALA A 81 10.46 -11.05 -4.97
N GLN A 82 10.22 -11.87 -3.94
CA GLN A 82 10.50 -13.31 -3.93
C GLN A 82 9.37 -14.16 -4.53
N LEU A 83 8.18 -13.59 -4.74
CA LEU A 83 7.07 -14.19 -5.45
C LEU A 83 6.73 -13.37 -6.70
N PRO A 84 7.54 -13.47 -7.78
CA PRO A 84 7.30 -12.68 -8.99
C PRO A 84 5.93 -12.92 -9.60
N LEU A 85 5.34 -11.90 -10.21
CA LEU A 85 4.02 -11.96 -10.84
C LEU A 85 3.95 -13.03 -11.95
N SER A 86 5.09 -13.34 -12.58
CA SER A 86 5.20 -14.41 -13.57
C SER A 86 4.92 -15.82 -13.01
N ILE A 87 5.17 -16.07 -11.71
CA ILE A 87 4.80 -17.31 -11.03
C ILE A 87 3.32 -17.26 -10.68
N VAL A 88 2.88 -16.15 -10.07
CA VAL A 88 1.50 -15.90 -9.65
C VAL A 88 0.52 -16.11 -10.81
N ARG A 89 0.82 -15.53 -11.98
CA ARG A 89 0.00 -15.63 -13.20
C ARG A 89 -0.26 -17.06 -13.66
N ARG A 90 0.59 -18.04 -13.32
CA ARG A 90 0.40 -19.46 -13.67
C ARG A 90 -0.71 -20.14 -12.87
N TYR A 91 -1.12 -19.54 -11.76
CA TYR A 91 -2.09 -20.11 -10.82
C TYR A 91 -3.34 -19.24 -10.63
N ARG A 92 -3.51 -18.22 -11.48
CA ARG A 92 -4.62 -17.27 -11.44
C ARG A 92 -6.02 -17.88 -11.34
N ASP A 93 -6.24 -19.04 -11.95
CA ASP A 93 -7.56 -19.70 -11.93
C ASP A 93 -7.66 -20.77 -10.82
N ARG A 94 -6.72 -20.75 -9.85
CA ARG A 94 -6.60 -21.73 -8.78
C ARG A 94 -6.49 -21.03 -7.43
N PRO A 95 -7.64 -20.69 -6.79
CA PRO A 95 -7.67 -19.95 -5.53
C PRO A 95 -6.77 -20.55 -4.44
N LEU A 96 -6.87 -21.88 -4.22
CA LEU A 96 -6.07 -22.58 -3.23
C LEU A 96 -4.56 -22.45 -3.50
N SER A 97 -4.13 -22.58 -4.75
CA SER A 97 -2.71 -22.48 -5.12
C SER A 97 -2.17 -21.06 -4.93
N LEU A 98 -2.95 -20.02 -5.26
CA LEU A 98 -2.56 -18.63 -5.05
C LEU A 98 -2.42 -18.29 -3.58
N GLU A 99 -3.41 -18.65 -2.76
CA GLU A 99 -3.35 -18.45 -1.32
C GLU A 99 -2.18 -19.24 -0.70
N ALA A 100 -1.95 -20.47 -1.16
CA ALA A 100 -0.83 -21.28 -0.73
C ALA A 100 0.52 -20.65 -1.08
N LEU A 101 0.67 -20.05 -2.27
CA LEU A 101 1.86 -19.30 -2.65
C LEU A 101 2.08 -18.09 -1.75
N VAL A 102 1.04 -17.27 -1.54
CA VAL A 102 1.16 -16.03 -0.75
C VAL A 102 1.47 -16.32 0.72
N PHE A 103 0.69 -17.19 1.37
CA PHE A 103 0.91 -17.53 2.78
C PHE A 103 2.16 -18.39 2.99
N GLY A 104 2.44 -19.29 2.04
CA GLY A 104 3.61 -20.14 2.07
C GLY A 104 4.89 -19.35 1.93
N GLN A 105 5.01 -18.48 0.93
CA GLN A 105 6.18 -17.62 0.78
C GLN A 105 6.33 -16.62 1.91
N ALA A 106 5.24 -16.21 2.55
CA ALA A 106 5.30 -15.41 3.76
C ALA A 106 5.77 -16.20 5.01
N GLY A 107 5.99 -17.52 4.91
CA GLY A 107 6.46 -18.35 6.02
C GLY A 107 5.36 -18.78 6.99
N PHE A 108 4.08 -18.53 6.69
CA PHE A 108 2.98 -18.82 7.61
C PHE A 108 2.51 -20.28 7.59
N LEU A 109 3.01 -21.12 6.69
CA LEU A 109 2.54 -22.50 6.49
C LEU A 109 3.51 -23.58 7.03
N GLU A 110 4.50 -23.23 7.83
CA GLU A 110 5.53 -24.18 8.31
C GLU A 110 5.19 -24.90 9.63
N ARG A 111 4.08 -24.55 10.29
CA ARG A 111 3.66 -25.15 11.56
C ARG A 111 2.66 -26.29 11.39
N HIS A 112 2.36 -27.00 12.48
CA HIS A 112 1.25 -27.95 12.50
C HIS A 112 -0.09 -27.22 12.58
N PHE A 113 -1.08 -27.68 11.81
CA PHE A 113 -2.45 -27.16 11.80
C PHE A 113 -3.43 -28.30 12.07
N VAL A 114 -4.49 -27.99 12.81
CA VAL A 114 -5.65 -28.82 13.12
C VAL A 114 -6.78 -28.55 12.13
N GLU A 115 -7.01 -27.28 11.76
CA GLU A 115 -8.08 -26.90 10.83
C GLU A 115 -7.80 -27.34 9.38
N GLU A 116 -8.85 -27.71 8.63
CA GLU A 116 -8.70 -28.26 7.29
C GLU A 116 -8.11 -27.26 6.28
N TYR A 117 -8.59 -26.01 6.28
CA TYR A 117 -8.18 -25.00 5.31
C TYR A 117 -6.65 -24.73 5.35
N PRO A 118 -6.03 -24.43 6.51
CA PRO A 118 -4.58 -24.28 6.59
C PRO A 118 -3.80 -25.55 6.22
N GLN A 119 -4.33 -26.74 6.53
CA GLN A 119 -3.71 -28.01 6.11
C GLN A 119 -3.74 -28.20 4.59
N GLN A 120 -4.81 -27.77 3.91
CA GLN A 120 -4.88 -27.80 2.44
C GLN A 120 -3.85 -26.83 1.84
N LEU A 121 -3.78 -25.59 2.34
CA LEU A 121 -2.77 -24.61 1.91
C LEU A 121 -1.35 -25.14 2.09
N GLN A 122 -1.05 -25.73 3.26
CA GLN A 122 0.28 -26.27 3.54
C GLN A 122 0.66 -27.40 2.56
N ARG A 123 -0.27 -28.32 2.28
CA ARG A 123 -0.03 -29.42 1.32
C ARG A 123 0.24 -28.90 -0.08
N GLU A 124 -0.58 -27.96 -0.54
CA GLU A 124 -0.44 -27.33 -1.85
C GLU A 124 0.88 -26.55 -1.95
N TYR A 125 1.22 -25.75 -0.92
CA TYR A 125 2.45 -24.98 -0.91
C TYR A 125 3.70 -25.87 -0.95
N ARG A 126 3.75 -26.99 -0.22
CA ARG A 126 4.89 -27.91 -0.26
C ARG A 126 5.17 -28.44 -1.68
N PHE A 127 4.12 -28.65 -2.47
CA PHE A 127 4.28 -29.03 -3.88
C PHE A 127 4.81 -27.86 -4.72
N LEU A 128 4.20 -26.67 -4.58
CA LEU A 128 4.58 -25.47 -5.34
C LEU A 128 5.99 -24.97 -5.02
N GLN A 129 6.38 -25.06 -3.74
CA GLN A 129 7.70 -24.72 -3.24
C GLN A 129 8.78 -25.54 -3.94
N LYS A 130 8.61 -26.87 -4.00
CA LYS A 130 9.54 -27.76 -4.70
C LYS A 130 9.55 -27.49 -6.21
N LYS A 131 8.38 -27.30 -6.81
CA LYS A 131 8.23 -27.09 -8.26
C LYS A 131 8.90 -25.81 -8.76
N HIS A 132 8.87 -24.75 -7.95
CA HIS A 132 9.38 -23.42 -8.31
C HIS A 132 10.65 -23.01 -7.55
N HIS A 133 11.23 -23.94 -6.77
CA HIS A 133 12.41 -23.69 -5.92
C HIS A 133 12.24 -22.48 -5.00
N LEU A 134 11.06 -22.33 -4.41
CA LEU A 134 10.72 -21.18 -3.58
C LEU A 134 11.37 -21.28 -2.20
N GLN A 135 11.80 -20.12 -1.69
CA GLN A 135 12.37 -19.98 -0.36
C GLN A 135 11.49 -19.04 0.47
N PRO A 136 10.76 -19.56 1.48
CA PRO A 136 9.87 -18.74 2.28
C PRO A 136 10.65 -17.74 3.13
N LEU A 137 10.00 -16.62 3.42
CA LEU A 137 10.48 -15.67 4.42
C LEU A 137 10.42 -16.27 5.82
N ASP A 138 11.33 -15.83 6.69
CA ASP A 138 11.25 -16.12 8.12
C ASP A 138 9.97 -15.46 8.69
N PRO A 139 9.04 -16.21 9.31
CA PRO A 139 7.83 -15.64 9.87
C PRO A 139 8.06 -14.54 10.93
N ALA A 140 9.25 -14.48 11.56
CA ALA A 140 9.60 -13.48 12.57
C ALA A 140 9.76 -12.05 12.01
N VAL A 141 9.90 -11.90 10.69
CA VAL A 141 9.94 -10.57 10.05
C VAL A 141 8.59 -9.85 10.17
N TRP A 142 7.50 -10.62 10.20
CA TRP A 142 6.14 -10.08 10.30
C TRP A 142 5.84 -9.61 11.72
N LYS A 143 5.50 -8.34 11.85
CA LYS A 143 5.16 -7.74 13.15
C LYS A 143 3.65 -7.72 13.32
N PHE A 144 3.20 -8.08 14.52
CA PHE A 144 1.80 -8.00 14.94
C PHE A 144 1.61 -7.13 16.19
N ALA A 145 2.67 -6.92 16.97
CA ALA A 145 2.60 -6.19 18.23
C ALA A 145 2.20 -4.73 17.99
N ARG A 146 1.33 -4.19 18.86
CA ARG A 146 0.82 -2.79 18.81
C ARG A 146 0.07 -2.43 17.51
N MET A 147 -0.35 -3.42 16.73
CA MET A 147 -1.21 -3.23 15.57
C MET A 147 -2.67 -3.49 15.94
N ARG A 148 -3.59 -2.80 15.27
CA ARG A 148 -5.02 -3.14 15.30
C ARG A 148 -5.22 -4.48 14.56
N PRO A 149 -6.06 -5.41 15.05
CA PRO A 149 -6.25 -6.72 14.41
C PRO A 149 -6.60 -6.64 12.92
N ALA A 150 -7.44 -5.68 12.51
CA ALA A 150 -7.77 -5.41 11.11
C ALA A 150 -6.58 -5.06 10.20
N ASN A 151 -5.42 -4.72 10.76
CA ASN A 151 -4.19 -4.40 10.04
C ASN A 151 -3.14 -5.52 10.14
N PHE A 152 -3.46 -6.66 10.74
CA PHE A 152 -2.50 -7.76 10.84
C PHE A 152 -2.06 -8.24 9.45
N PRO A 153 -0.78 -8.62 9.30
CA PRO A 153 -0.22 -9.03 8.01
C PRO A 153 -0.95 -10.23 7.40
N THR A 154 -1.46 -11.16 8.20
CA THR A 154 -2.28 -12.30 7.73
C THR A 154 -3.53 -11.86 6.96
N LEU A 155 -4.26 -10.85 7.44
CA LEU A 155 -5.41 -10.30 6.72
C LEU A 155 -4.99 -9.53 5.46
N ARG A 156 -3.87 -8.79 5.53
CA ARG A 156 -3.34 -8.06 4.38
C ARG A 156 -2.82 -9.00 3.29
N LEU A 157 -2.27 -10.16 3.67
CA LEU A 157 -1.90 -11.25 2.78
C LEU A 157 -3.13 -11.92 2.16
N ALA A 158 -4.19 -12.16 2.94
CA ALA A 158 -5.45 -12.67 2.40
C ALA A 158 -6.04 -11.72 1.34
N GLN A 159 -6.02 -10.41 1.62
CA GLN A 159 -6.45 -9.38 0.68
C GLN A 159 -5.57 -9.33 -0.56
N LEU A 160 -4.25 -9.44 -0.41
CA LEU A 160 -3.34 -9.53 -1.56
C LEU A 160 -3.65 -10.76 -2.42
N ALA A 161 -3.86 -11.93 -1.81
CA ALA A 161 -4.22 -13.15 -2.53
C ALA A 161 -5.55 -12.99 -3.27
N ALA A 162 -6.55 -12.37 -2.65
CA ALA A 162 -7.84 -12.07 -3.28
C ALA A 162 -7.69 -11.13 -4.48
N LEU A 163 -6.88 -10.06 -4.35
CA LEU A 163 -6.59 -9.16 -5.47
C LEU A 163 -5.92 -9.89 -6.63
N LEU A 164 -4.93 -10.74 -6.34
CA LEU A 164 -4.22 -11.53 -7.36
C LEU A 164 -5.14 -12.54 -8.07
N LEU A 165 -6.17 -13.03 -7.38
CA LEU A 165 -7.17 -13.93 -7.94
C LEU A 165 -8.18 -13.19 -8.83
N HIS A 166 -8.69 -12.05 -8.35
CA HIS A 166 -9.84 -11.38 -8.95
C HIS A 166 -9.50 -10.20 -9.86
N ARG A 167 -8.25 -9.72 -9.88
CA ARG A 167 -7.84 -8.57 -10.69
C ARG A 167 -6.68 -8.93 -11.60
N GLN A 168 -6.76 -8.44 -12.83
CA GLN A 168 -5.80 -8.65 -13.90
C GLN A 168 -5.45 -7.31 -14.51
N HIS A 169 -4.36 -7.22 -15.29
CA HIS A 169 -3.99 -5.99 -15.98
C HIS A 169 -3.99 -4.79 -15.02
N TRP A 170 -3.28 -4.94 -13.90
CA TRP A 170 -3.31 -3.99 -12.78
C TRP A 170 -2.92 -2.60 -13.25
N LEU A 171 -1.89 -2.49 -14.10
CA LEU A 171 -1.49 -1.21 -14.65
C LEU A 171 -2.60 -0.58 -15.49
N ALA A 172 -3.16 -1.32 -16.46
CA ALA A 172 -4.18 -0.79 -17.36
C ALA A 172 -5.42 -0.31 -16.58
N ASN A 173 -5.92 -1.12 -15.65
CA ASN A 173 -7.07 -0.74 -14.82
C ASN A 173 -6.79 0.52 -13.98
N LEU A 174 -5.58 0.66 -13.42
CA LEU A 174 -5.23 1.84 -12.64
C LEU A 174 -5.00 3.08 -13.53
N LEU A 175 -4.47 2.90 -14.75
CA LEU A 175 -4.39 3.97 -15.75
C LEU A 175 -5.78 4.44 -16.17
N ASP A 176 -6.78 3.56 -16.24
CA ASP A 176 -8.14 3.89 -16.67
C ASP A 176 -9.06 4.35 -15.52
N ALA A 177 -8.71 4.09 -14.25
CA ALA A 177 -9.52 4.48 -13.10
C ALA A 177 -9.46 5.99 -12.83
N ASP A 178 -10.49 6.72 -13.26
CA ASP A 178 -10.54 8.19 -13.24
C ASP A 178 -11.01 8.79 -11.90
N SER A 179 -11.41 7.99 -10.89
CA SER A 179 -11.87 8.50 -9.59
C SER A 179 -11.45 7.61 -8.40
N PRO A 180 -11.44 8.13 -7.16
CA PRO A 180 -11.21 7.32 -5.96
C PRO A 180 -12.16 6.13 -5.81
N GLU A 181 -13.41 6.27 -6.27
CA GLU A 181 -14.42 5.21 -6.26
C GLU A 181 -14.09 4.10 -7.27
N ALA A 182 -13.73 4.46 -8.51
CA ALA A 182 -13.28 3.48 -9.50
C ALA A 182 -12.02 2.71 -9.04
N ILE A 183 -11.14 3.40 -8.32
CA ILE A 183 -9.99 2.76 -7.67
C ILE A 183 -10.44 1.86 -6.52
N ALA A 184 -11.40 2.27 -5.70
CA ALA A 184 -11.95 1.43 -4.64
C ALA A 184 -12.53 0.13 -5.19
N ASP A 185 -13.27 0.20 -6.30
CA ASP A 185 -13.81 -0.96 -7.01
C ASP A 185 -12.69 -1.91 -7.48
N PHE A 186 -11.54 -1.38 -7.91
CA PHE A 186 -10.38 -2.22 -8.21
C PHE A 186 -9.88 -2.99 -6.98
N PHE A 187 -9.86 -2.36 -5.80
CA PHE A 187 -9.42 -3.01 -4.56
C PHE A 187 -10.49 -3.89 -3.89
N GLU A 188 -11.71 -3.91 -4.41
CA GLU A 188 -12.84 -4.66 -3.87
C GLU A 188 -12.75 -6.16 -4.24
N ALA A 189 -11.93 -6.91 -3.50
CA ALA A 189 -11.76 -8.35 -3.68
C ALA A 189 -12.11 -9.11 -2.39
N GLU A 190 -13.05 -10.04 -2.49
CA GLU A 190 -13.49 -10.86 -1.36
C GLU A 190 -12.43 -11.90 -1.01
N THR A 191 -12.09 -12.00 0.27
CA THR A 191 -11.14 -13.00 0.78
C THR A 191 -11.82 -14.36 0.98
N ASN A 192 -11.04 -15.44 1.11
CA ASN A 192 -11.57 -16.73 1.53
C ASN A 192 -12.46 -16.62 2.78
N PRO A 193 -13.63 -17.29 2.85
CA PRO A 193 -14.52 -17.25 4.00
C PRO A 193 -13.87 -17.56 5.34
N TYR A 194 -12.76 -18.31 5.34
CA TYR A 194 -11.91 -18.50 6.51
C TYR A 194 -11.56 -17.19 7.22
N TRP A 195 -11.13 -16.17 6.46
CA TRP A 195 -10.67 -14.89 6.99
C TRP A 195 -11.81 -13.99 7.47
N HIS A 196 -13.07 -14.36 7.23
CA HIS A 196 -14.24 -13.66 7.78
C HIS A 196 -14.44 -13.91 9.28
N TRP A 197 -13.67 -14.85 9.84
CA TRP A 197 -13.75 -15.23 11.26
C TRP A 197 -12.38 -15.31 11.94
N HIS A 198 -11.29 -15.13 11.19
CA HIS A 198 -9.92 -15.31 11.67
C HIS A 198 -9.07 -14.09 11.40
N TYR A 199 -8.43 -13.56 12.45
CA TYR A 199 -7.36 -12.56 12.26
C TYR A 199 -6.01 -13.23 11.98
N ARG A 200 -5.83 -14.47 12.44
CA ARG A 200 -4.66 -15.32 12.22
C ARG A 200 -5.14 -16.77 12.11
N PHE A 201 -4.34 -17.63 11.50
CA PHE A 201 -4.64 -19.06 11.44
C PHE A 201 -4.95 -19.63 12.84
N GLU A 202 -6.09 -20.31 12.95
CA GLU A 202 -6.62 -21.01 14.13
C GLU A 202 -6.83 -20.10 15.35
N GLN A 203 -6.95 -18.81 15.10
CA GLN A 203 -7.32 -17.82 16.12
C GLN A 203 -8.58 -17.10 15.67
N SER A 204 -9.71 -17.73 15.98
CA SER A 204 -11.03 -17.16 15.70
C SER A 204 -11.23 -15.90 16.55
N GLY A 205 -11.88 -14.90 15.96
CA GLY A 205 -12.14 -13.61 16.61
C GLY A 205 -13.47 -13.01 16.19
N LYS A 206 -13.79 -11.83 16.75
CA LYS A 206 -14.97 -11.06 16.31
C LYS A 206 -14.77 -10.61 14.85
N SER A 207 -15.71 -10.97 13.99
CA SER A 207 -15.72 -10.82 12.52
C SER A 207 -14.78 -9.75 11.98
N PRO A 208 -13.62 -10.14 11.40
CA PRO A 208 -12.76 -9.25 10.62
C PRO A 208 -13.50 -8.50 9.51
N PRO A 209 -12.99 -7.34 9.08
CA PRO A 209 -13.50 -6.66 7.90
C PRO A 209 -13.33 -7.54 6.67
N ARG A 210 -14.40 -7.69 5.89
CA ARG A 210 -14.45 -8.53 4.68
C ARG A 210 -13.78 -7.86 3.47
N HIS A 211 -13.74 -6.53 3.46
CA HIS A 211 -13.29 -5.73 2.33
C HIS A 211 -12.20 -4.74 2.73
N ALA A 212 -11.53 -4.20 1.72
CA ALA A 212 -10.65 -3.06 1.87
C ALA A 212 -11.45 -1.86 2.39
N GLY A 213 -11.08 -1.32 3.56
CA GLY A 213 -11.68 -0.07 4.02
C GLY A 213 -11.23 1.12 3.17
N LEU A 214 -12.05 2.17 3.07
CA LEU A 214 -11.74 3.40 2.34
C LEU A 214 -10.37 4.01 2.72
N GLY A 215 -9.97 3.92 3.99
CA GLY A 215 -8.65 4.38 4.42
C GLY A 215 -7.46 3.58 3.87
N MET A 216 -7.67 2.31 3.49
CA MET A 216 -6.67 1.51 2.77
C MET A 216 -6.58 1.98 1.31
N VAL A 217 -7.72 2.19 0.66
CA VAL A 217 -7.78 2.67 -0.74
C VAL A 217 -7.14 4.05 -0.85
N GLY A 218 -7.49 4.99 0.02
CA GLY A 218 -6.85 6.31 0.06
C GLY A 218 -5.33 6.23 0.24
N ARG A 219 -4.84 5.27 1.03
CA ARG A 219 -3.39 5.02 1.16
C ARG A 219 -2.76 4.48 -0.12
N GLN A 220 -3.45 3.60 -0.84
CA GLN A 220 -2.99 3.12 -2.15
C GLN A 220 -2.94 4.27 -3.16
N ILE A 221 -3.94 5.14 -3.16
CA ILE A 221 -3.96 6.33 -4.02
C ILE A 221 -2.76 7.22 -3.73
N VAL A 222 -2.55 7.61 -2.47
CA VAL A 222 -1.50 8.55 -2.07
C VAL A 222 -0.08 7.99 -2.26
N ASN A 223 0.12 6.68 -2.06
CA ASN A 223 1.47 6.10 -2.01
C ASN A 223 1.85 5.25 -3.22
N VAL A 224 0.88 4.84 -4.03
CA VAL A 224 1.13 3.99 -5.20
C VAL A 224 0.53 4.63 -6.44
N ILE A 225 -0.78 4.85 -6.48
CA ILE A 225 -1.47 5.13 -7.74
C ILE A 225 -1.14 6.53 -8.25
N ALA A 226 -1.30 7.59 -7.44
CA ALA A 226 -0.94 8.94 -7.87
C ALA A 226 0.55 9.03 -8.27
N PRO A 227 1.52 8.51 -7.48
CA PRO A 227 2.92 8.44 -7.90
C PRO A 227 3.15 7.65 -9.21
N VAL A 228 2.50 6.50 -9.40
CA VAL A 228 2.62 5.68 -10.62
C VAL A 228 2.04 6.41 -11.83
N LEU A 229 0.86 7.04 -11.71
CA LEU A 229 0.25 7.83 -12.77
C LEU A 229 1.14 9.01 -13.17
N PHE A 230 1.71 9.70 -12.18
CA PHE A 230 2.61 10.82 -12.41
C PHE A 230 3.88 10.38 -13.15
N LEU A 231 4.56 9.34 -12.65
CA LEU A 231 5.76 8.80 -13.29
C LEU A 231 5.48 8.25 -14.69
N TYR A 232 4.42 7.48 -14.87
CA TYR A 232 4.03 6.93 -16.17
C TYR A 232 3.70 8.06 -17.15
N GLY A 233 2.96 9.07 -16.70
CA GLY A 233 2.64 10.27 -17.48
C GLY A 233 3.87 11.08 -17.86
N GLN A 234 4.89 11.16 -17.00
CA GLN A 234 6.16 11.80 -17.31
C GLN A 234 6.93 11.01 -18.37
N ARG A 235 7.07 9.70 -18.20
CA ARG A 235 7.82 8.80 -19.11
C ARG A 235 7.16 8.63 -20.48
N LYS A 236 5.84 8.83 -20.58
CA LYS A 236 5.06 8.73 -21.82
C LYS A 236 4.63 10.08 -22.39
N GLU A 237 5.07 11.19 -21.79
CA GLU A 237 4.69 12.56 -22.18
C GLU A 237 3.15 12.80 -22.14
N GLN A 238 2.45 12.09 -21.28
CA GLN A 238 0.99 12.18 -21.11
C GLN A 238 0.64 13.09 -19.94
N LYS A 239 0.54 14.40 -20.22
CA LYS A 239 0.19 15.43 -19.21
C LYS A 239 -1.14 15.15 -18.50
N ARG A 240 -2.11 14.52 -19.18
CA ARG A 240 -3.41 14.13 -18.59
C ARG A 240 -3.23 13.20 -17.38
N LEU A 241 -2.28 12.26 -17.42
CA LEU A 241 -2.04 11.33 -16.31
C LEU A 241 -1.35 12.02 -15.13
N GLN A 242 -0.44 12.95 -15.41
CA GLN A 242 0.19 13.77 -14.36
C GLN A 242 -0.86 14.64 -13.66
N GLN A 243 -1.76 15.29 -14.41
CA GLN A 243 -2.85 16.06 -13.82
C GLN A 243 -3.79 15.18 -12.99
N ARG A 244 -4.19 14.01 -13.52
CA ARG A 244 -5.02 13.05 -12.78
C ARG A 244 -4.39 12.59 -11.46
N ALA A 245 -3.07 12.44 -11.40
CA ALA A 245 -2.40 12.12 -10.15
C ALA A 245 -2.65 13.21 -9.08
N LEU A 246 -2.62 14.48 -9.47
CA LEU A 246 -2.93 15.61 -8.58
C LEU A 246 -4.42 15.63 -8.22
N ASP A 247 -5.30 15.50 -9.22
CA ASP A 247 -6.75 15.50 -9.03
C ASP A 247 -7.20 14.39 -8.04
N LEU A 248 -6.59 13.20 -8.10
CA LEU A 248 -6.85 12.12 -7.14
C LEU A 248 -6.43 12.47 -5.71
N LEU A 249 -5.33 13.21 -5.53
CA LEU A 249 -4.90 13.67 -4.21
C LEU A 249 -5.82 14.78 -3.68
N GLU A 250 -6.34 15.63 -4.56
CA GLU A 250 -7.30 16.68 -4.22
C GLU A 250 -8.68 16.10 -3.88
N ALA A 251 -9.10 15.02 -4.54
CA ALA A 251 -10.38 14.36 -4.29
C ALA A 251 -10.46 13.63 -2.93
N LEU A 252 -9.32 13.34 -2.30
CA LEU A 252 -9.27 12.62 -1.03
C LEU A 252 -9.31 13.56 0.18
N PRO A 253 -9.94 13.14 1.29
CA PRO A 253 -9.89 13.89 2.53
C PRO A 253 -8.44 13.97 3.06
N PRO A 254 -8.11 15.01 3.83
CA PRO A 254 -6.79 15.18 4.40
C PRO A 254 -6.46 14.02 5.34
N GLU A 255 -5.23 13.53 5.30
CA GLU A 255 -4.78 12.49 6.21
C GLU A 255 -4.91 12.94 7.68
N ASP A 256 -5.32 12.02 8.56
CA ASP A 256 -5.29 12.24 10.01
C ASP A 256 -4.15 11.45 10.64
N ASN A 257 -3.07 12.16 10.91
CA ASN A 257 -1.95 11.64 11.68
C ASN A 257 -1.48 12.69 12.70
N ARG A 258 -0.57 12.28 13.59
CA ARG A 258 -0.08 13.14 14.67
C ARG A 258 0.52 14.45 14.15
N ILE A 259 1.24 14.41 13.02
CA ILE A 259 1.90 15.59 12.42
C ILE A 259 0.84 16.56 11.90
N ILE A 260 -0.16 16.08 11.17
CA ILE A 260 -1.26 16.92 10.67
C ILE A 260 -2.05 17.54 11.82
N ARG A 261 -2.27 16.81 12.92
CA ARG A 261 -2.93 17.37 14.11
C ARG A 261 -2.15 18.51 14.76
N TYR A 262 -0.81 18.47 14.76
CA TYR A 262 0.00 19.60 15.22
C TYR A 262 -0.09 20.79 14.27
N TRP A 263 -0.05 20.57 12.96
CA TRP A 263 -0.23 21.65 11.98
C TRP A 263 -1.59 22.36 12.10
N ARG A 264 -2.67 21.61 12.35
CA ARG A 264 -4.00 22.17 12.65
C ARG A 264 -4.00 23.07 13.89
N GLN A 265 -3.25 22.70 14.93
CA GLN A 265 -3.11 23.54 16.14
C GLN A 265 -2.37 24.86 15.85
N LEU A 266 -1.52 24.88 14.83
CA LEU A 266 -0.79 26.07 14.37
C LEU A 266 -1.57 26.88 13.32
N GLY A 267 -2.85 26.55 13.08
CA GLY A 267 -3.72 27.29 12.15
C GLY A 267 -3.62 26.85 10.69
N ILE A 268 -2.76 25.88 10.35
CA ILE A 268 -2.72 25.30 9.00
C ILE A 268 -3.78 24.20 8.93
N MET A 269 -4.79 24.42 8.08
CA MET A 269 -5.93 23.51 7.95
C MET A 269 -5.93 22.85 6.55
N PRO A 270 -5.29 21.68 6.40
CA PRO A 270 -5.29 20.96 5.12
C PRO A 270 -6.72 20.59 4.71
N ALA A 271 -7.10 20.93 3.48
CA ALA A 271 -8.43 20.63 2.95
C ALA A 271 -8.53 19.25 2.30
N THR A 272 -7.41 18.70 1.81
CA THR A 272 -7.36 17.49 0.98
C THR A 272 -6.08 16.69 1.25
N ALA A 273 -5.99 15.46 0.73
CA ALA A 273 -4.78 14.66 0.84
C ALA A 273 -3.59 15.32 0.12
N PHE A 274 -3.83 16.06 -0.97
CA PHE A 274 -2.82 16.87 -1.65
C PHE A 274 -2.09 17.80 -0.67
N HIS A 275 -2.84 18.56 0.13
CA HIS A 275 -2.27 19.44 1.15
C HIS A 275 -1.51 18.68 2.26
N THR A 276 -1.93 17.47 2.62
CA THR A 276 -1.20 16.66 3.62
C THR A 276 0.03 15.97 3.03
N GLN A 277 0.22 16.03 1.71
CA GLN A 277 1.45 15.64 1.03
C GLN A 277 2.44 16.80 0.88
N ALA A 278 2.12 18.01 1.36
CA ALA A 278 3.04 19.15 1.46
C ALA A 278 3.92 19.15 2.72
#